data_AF-A0A848YLT4-F1
#
_entry.id   AF-A0A848YLT4-F1
#
_cell.length_a   1.000
_cell.length_b   1.000
_cell.length_c   1.000
_cell.angle_alpha   90.00
_cell.angle_beta   90.00
_cell.angle_gamma   90.00
#
_symmetry.space_group_name_H-M   'P 1'
#
loop_
_entity.id
_entity.type
_entity.pdbx_description
1 polymer ?
#
loop_
_entity_poly.entity_id
_entity_poly.type
_entity_poly.pdbx_seq_one_letter_code
_entity_poly.pdbx_strand_id
1 'polypeptide(L)' 'MVASGNPLKVHSTADLASPGIHMVNRENGAALRTLQDDELSKLEVPGSAINGYDQEVRSHNQGAQMVACLSSWRINRTIT' A
#
# COMPACT_ATOMS: atom_id res chain seq x y z
N MET A 1 5.28 -12.19 3.38
CA MET A 1 4.78 -13.43 2.74
C MET A 1 3.44 -13.13 2.09
N VAL A 2 3.12 -13.74 0.95
CA VAL A 2 1.84 -13.58 0.24
C VAL A 2 0.92 -14.78 0.48
N ALA A 3 -0.37 -14.63 0.19
CA ALA A 3 -1.32 -15.73 0.27
C ALA A 3 -0.98 -16.86 -0.72
N SER A 4 -1.38 -18.09 -0.40
CA SER A 4 -1.24 -19.24 -1.32
C SER A 4 -1.88 -18.93 -2.67
N GLY A 5 -1.20 -19.32 -3.75
CA GLY A 5 -1.61 -19.02 -5.13
C GLY A 5 -1.39 -17.58 -5.58
N ASN A 6 -0.96 -16.67 -4.68
CA ASN A 6 -0.62 -15.28 -4.97
C ASN A 6 -1.62 -14.63 -5.96
N PRO A 7 -2.89 -14.44 -5.57
CA PRO A 7 -3.97 -14.10 -6.49
C PRO A 7 -3.74 -12.79 -7.26
N LEU A 8 -2.95 -11.87 -6.70
CA LEU A 8 -2.57 -10.59 -7.31
C LEU A 8 -1.20 -10.62 -7.98
N LYS A 9 -0.53 -11.79 -8.01
CA LYS A 9 0.78 -12.00 -8.65
C LYS A 9 1.85 -11.01 -8.19
N VAL A 10 1.89 -10.71 -6.90
CA VAL A 10 2.91 -9.82 -6.31
C VAL A 10 4.23 -10.57 -6.19
N HIS A 11 5.26 -10.10 -6.89
CA HIS A 11 6.60 -10.67 -6.92
C HIS A 11 7.68 -9.66 -6.50
N SER A 12 7.40 -8.37 -6.63
CA SER A 12 8.30 -7.26 -6.35
C SER A 12 7.55 -6.06 -5.75
N THR A 13 8.30 -5.10 -5.23
CA THR A 13 7.76 -3.80 -4.79
C THR A 13 7.19 -2.98 -5.95
N ALA A 14 7.70 -3.16 -7.18
CA ALA A 14 7.13 -2.50 -8.35
C ALA A 14 5.68 -2.93 -8.63
N ASP A 15 5.32 -4.17 -8.28
CA ASP A 15 3.96 -4.67 -8.47
C ASP A 15 2.93 -3.89 -7.63
N LEU A 16 3.34 -3.12 -6.61
CA LEU A 16 2.45 -2.25 -5.84
C LEU A 16 1.73 -1.20 -6.71
N ALA A 17 2.27 -0.87 -7.89
CA ALA A 17 1.62 -0.01 -8.88
C ALA A 17 0.63 -0.74 -9.79
N SER A 18 0.47 -2.06 -9.65
CA SER A 18 -0.43 -2.84 -10.51
C SER A 18 -1.90 -2.55 -10.19
N PRO A 19 -2.79 -2.57 -11.20
CA PRO A 19 -4.22 -2.45 -10.98
C PRO A 19 -4.76 -3.48 -9.99
N GLY A 20 -5.64 -3.04 -9.09
CA GLY A 20 -6.30 -3.91 -8.11
C GLY A 20 -5.48 -4.18 -6.84
N ILE A 21 -4.24 -3.71 -6.76
CA ILE A 21 -3.48 -3.67 -5.51
C ILE A 21 -3.77 -2.35 -4.79
N HIS A 22 -3.96 -2.46 -3.48
CA HIS A 22 -4.28 -1.38 -2.58
C HIS A 22 -3.28 -1.41 -1.43
N MET A 23 -2.66 -0.28 -1.15
CA MET A 23 -1.59 -0.16 -0.17
C MET A 23 -1.92 0.90 0.88
N VAL A 24 -1.58 0.62 2.13
CA VAL A 24 -1.61 1.57 3.24
C VAL A 24 -0.23 1.65 3.87
N ASN A 25 0.19 2.86 4.20
CA ASN A 25 1.52 3.19 4.69
C ASN A 25 1.56 3.44 6.18
N ARG A 26 2.78 3.38 6.72
CA ARG A 26 3.10 4.05 7.98
C ARG A 26 3.30 5.55 7.74
N GLU A 27 3.28 6.31 8.81
CA GLU A 27 3.59 7.73 8.79
C GLU A 27 4.91 8.02 8.07
N ASN A 28 4.98 9.15 7.35
CA ASN A 28 6.22 9.64 6.78
C ASN A 28 7.32 9.73 7.87
N GLY A 29 8.53 9.26 7.54
CA GLY A 29 9.66 9.16 8.45
C GLY A 29 9.74 7.87 9.27
N ALA A 30 8.73 6.99 9.18
CA ALA A 30 8.84 5.65 9.76
C ALA A 30 9.96 4.85 9.07
N ALA A 31 10.83 4.19 9.84
CA ALA A 31 12.04 3.55 9.32
C ALA A 31 11.77 2.56 8.17
N LEU A 32 10.76 1.70 8.30
CA LEU A 32 10.40 0.75 7.24
C LEU A 32 9.80 1.44 6.01
N ARG A 33 9.11 2.57 6.21
CA ARG A 33 8.59 3.36 5.10
C ARG A 33 9.74 3.98 4.30
N THR A 34 10.74 4.53 4.97
CA THR A 34 11.95 5.06 4.31
C THR A 34 12.63 4.01 3.43
N LEU A 35 12.77 2.76 3.92
CA LEU A 35 13.34 1.67 3.12
C LEU A 35 12.46 1.29 1.92
N GLN A 36 11.14 1.31 2.09
CA GLN A 36 10.22 1.05 1.00
C GLN A 36 10.25 2.15 -0.06
N ASP A 37 10.34 3.42 0.35
CA ASP A 37 10.44 4.56 -0.57
C ASP A 37 11.75 4.53 -1.36
N ASP A 38 12.86 4.17 -0.73
CA ASP A 38 14.13 3.94 -1.41
C ASP A 38 14.03 2.82 -2.45
N GLU A 39 13.40 1.70 -2.11
CA GLU A 39 13.21 0.59 -3.05
C GLU A 39 12.29 0.96 -4.23
N LEU A 40 11.19 1.66 -3.96
CA LEU A 40 10.31 2.17 -5.01
C LEU A 40 11.03 3.16 -5.93
N SER A 41 11.87 4.03 -5.35
CA SER A 41 12.70 4.97 -6.10
C SER A 41 13.71 4.26 -7.01
N LYS A 42 14.35 3.18 -6.55
CA LYS A 42 15.28 2.38 -7.38
C LYS A 42 14.60 1.71 -8.57
N LEU A 43 13.31 1.39 -8.42
CA LEU A 43 12.49 0.78 -9.46
C LEU A 43 11.73 1.83 -10.30
N GLU A 44 12.00 3.12 -10.08
CA GLU A 44 11.36 4.24 -10.77
C GLU A 44 9.82 4.22 -10.66
N VAL A 45 9.29 3.71 -9.53
CA VAL A 45 7.87 3.66 -9.25
C VAL A 45 7.47 4.84 -8.38
N PRO A 46 6.82 5.89 -8.93
CA PRO A 46 6.39 7.02 -8.13
C PRO A 46 5.22 6.62 -7.24
N GLY A 47 5.14 7.21 -6.03
CA GLY A 47 4.02 6.97 -5.11
C GLY A 47 2.65 7.27 -5.73
N SER A 48 2.58 8.22 -6.67
CA SER A 48 1.37 8.55 -7.43
C SER A 48 0.86 7.42 -8.34
N ALA A 49 1.70 6.43 -8.67
CA ALA A 49 1.31 5.24 -9.41
C ALA A 49 0.73 4.14 -8.50
N ILE A 50 0.84 4.28 -7.18
CA ILE A 50 0.41 3.28 -6.19
C ILE A 50 -0.92 3.70 -5.57
N ASN A 51 -1.92 2.83 -5.68
CA ASN A 51 -3.23 3.11 -5.12
C ASN A 51 -3.20 3.06 -3.59
N GLY A 52 -3.44 4.20 -2.96
CA GLY A 52 -3.46 4.36 -1.50
C GLY A 52 -2.09 4.71 -0.89
N TYR A 53 -1.08 5.07 -1.68
CA TYR A 53 0.25 5.44 -1.16
C TYR A 53 0.19 6.50 -0.03
N ASP A 54 -0.65 7.53 -0.16
CA ASP A 54 -0.81 8.58 0.86
C ASP A 54 -1.76 8.19 2.01
N GLN A 55 -2.33 6.99 1.99
CA GLN A 55 -3.14 6.49 3.11
C GLN A 55 -2.21 6.01 4.21
N GLU A 56 -2.15 6.74 5.32
CA GLU A 56 -1.30 6.41 6.46
C GLU A 56 -2.09 5.79 7.62
N VAL A 57 -1.45 4.88 8.36
CA VAL A 57 -1.92 4.35 9.64
C VAL A 57 -0.95 4.67 10.76
N ARG A 58 -1.50 4.96 11.94
CA ARG A 58 -0.76 5.38 13.13
C ARG A 58 -0.53 4.27 14.15
N SER A 59 -1.03 3.07 13.89
CA SER A 59 -0.82 1.91 14.75
C SER A 59 -0.91 0.59 13.99
N HIS A 60 -0.31 -0.46 14.55
CA HIS A 60 -0.41 -1.81 14.00
C HIS A 60 -1.86 -2.30 13.92
N ASN A 61 -2.68 -2.00 14.93
CA ASN A 61 -4.10 -2.39 14.95
C ASN A 61 -4.89 -1.71 13.84
N GLN A 62 -4.65 -0.42 13.60
CA GLN A 62 -5.32 0.30 12.52
C GLN A 62 -4.94 -0.30 11.15
N GLY A 63 -3.65 -0.59 10.94
CA GLY A 63 -3.18 -1.28 9.73
C GLY A 63 -3.84 -2.64 9.54
N ALA A 64 -3.88 -3.47 10.58
CA ALA A 64 -4.54 -4.78 10.55
C ALA A 64 -6.04 -4.68 10.21
N GLN A 65 -6.74 -3.70 10.79
CA GLN A 65 -8.16 -3.46 10.50
C GLN A 65 -8.40 -3.07 9.04
N MET A 66 -7.55 -2.22 8.46
CA MET A 66 -7.66 -1.82 7.05
C MET A 66 -7.39 -2.96 6.08
N VAL A 67 -6.52 -3.91 6.44
CA VAL A 67 -6.28 -5.13 5.65
C VAL A 67 -7.45 -6.11 5.81
N ALA A 68 -7.99 -6.28 7.01
CA ALA A 68 -9.06 -7.23 7.29
C ALA A 68 -10.43 -6.78 6.76
N CYS A 69 -10.68 -5.47 6.70
CA CYS A 69 -11.99 -4.92 6.40
C CYS A 69 -12.02 -4.25 5.02
N LEU A 70 -12.60 -4.94 4.02
CA LEU A 70 -12.72 -4.44 2.65
C LEU A 70 -13.56 -3.15 2.53
N SER A 71 -14.48 -2.89 3.48
CA SER A 71 -15.29 -1.66 3.48
C SER A 71 -14.47 -0.41 3.80
N SER A 72 -13.31 -0.55 4.45
CA SER A 72 -12.41 0.55 4.81
C SER A 72 -11.83 1.26 3.59
N TRP A 73 -11.78 0.60 2.43
CA TRP A 73 -11.28 1.16 1.17
C TRP A 73 -12.32 1.98 0.40
N ARG A 74 -13.61 1.90 0.76
CA ARG A 74 -14.70 2.62 0.07
C ARG A 74 -14.93 4.05 0.57
N ILE A 75 -14.21 4.48 1.61
CA ILE A 75 -14.54 5.71 2.35
C ILE A 75 -14.04 6.99 1.65
N ASN A 76 -13.15 6.90 0.65
CA ASN A 76 -12.62 8.06 -0.10
C ASN A 76 -13.12 8.17 -1.55
N ARG A 77 -14.36 7.75 -1.85
CA ARG A 77 -15.04 8.19 -3.08
C ARG A 77 -15.85 9.45 -2.79
N THR A 78 -15.17 10.59 -2.69
CA THR A 78 -15.84 11.89 -2.81
C THR A 78 -16.28 12.05 -4.27
N ILE A 79 -17.59 12.09 -4.47
CA ILE A 79 -18.23 12.51 -5.71
C ILE A 79 -17.86 13.98 -5.93
N THR A 80 -17.05 14.26 -6.95
CA THR A 80 -17.08 15.50 -7.76
C THR A 80 -16.34 15.28 -9.06
#